data_AF-A0A1T2L0S6-F1
#
_entry.id   AF-A0A1T2L0S6-F1
#
_cell.length_a   1.000
_cell.length_b   1.000
_cell.length_c   1.000
_cell.angle_alpha   90.00
_cell.angle_beta   90.00
_cell.angle_gamma   90.00
#
_symmetry.space_group_name_H-M   'P 1'
#
loop_
_entity.id
_entity.type
_entity.pdbx_description
1 polymer ?
#
loop_
_entity_poly.entity_id
_entity_poly.type
_entity_poly.pdbx_seq_one_letter_code
_entity_poly.pdbx_strand_id
1 'polypeptide(L)' 'MDGRKPIPGVSREQRLSDQGLQRLERQLKSKTRISDRVLAQWVKRYGEPARELLKKYGRYDSELG' A
#
# COMPACT_ATOMS: atom_id res chain seq x y z
N MET A 1 18.66 7.55 21.39
CA MET A 1 19.51 7.28 20.21
C MET A 1 19.17 5.88 19.73
N ASP A 2 18.47 5.72 18.59
CA ASP A 2 18.33 4.43 17.91
C ASP A 2 18.70 4.63 16.44
N GLY A 3 19.88 4.11 16.08
CA GLY A 3 20.55 4.32 14.82
C GLY A 3 20.18 3.28 13.78
N ARG A 4 19.02 3.40 13.14
CA ARG A 4 18.80 2.71 11.85
C ARG A 4 19.49 3.47 10.74
N LYS A 5 20.77 3.14 10.52
CA LYS A 5 21.59 3.59 9.40
C LYS A 5 20.78 3.44 8.09
N PRO A 6 20.46 4.53 7.37
CA PRO A 6 19.73 4.43 6.13
C PRO A 6 20.64 3.74 5.09
N ILE A 7 20.24 2.55 4.61
CA ILE A 7 20.83 1.85 3.47
C ILE A 7 21.04 2.83 2.30
N PRO A 8 22.28 3.22 1.95
CA PRO A 8 22.54 4.12 0.83
C PRO A 8 22.22 3.38 -0.46
N GLY A 9 21.34 3.94 -1.30
CA GLY A 9 20.99 3.37 -2.61
C GLY A 9 19.50 3.07 -2.82
N VAL A 10 18.68 3.08 -1.77
CA VAL A 10 17.21 3.07 -1.94
C VAL A 10 16.70 4.50 -1.86
N SER A 11 16.27 5.06 -3.00
CA SER A 11 15.63 6.37 -3.07
C SER A 11 14.54 6.45 -2.01
N ARG A 12 14.44 7.59 -1.31
CA ARG A 12 13.50 7.84 -0.20
C ARG A 12 12.07 7.37 -0.54
N GLU A 13 11.70 7.49 -1.81
CA GLU A 13 10.46 7.05 -2.42
C GLU A 13 10.23 5.53 -2.30
N GLN A 14 11.24 4.68 -2.51
CA GLN A 14 11.11 3.23 -2.40
C GLN A 14 10.82 2.78 -0.95
N ARG A 15 11.47 3.39 0.06
CA ARG A 15 11.18 3.08 1.47
C ARG A 15 9.80 3.53 1.91
N LEU A 16 9.38 4.71 1.46
CA LEU A 16 8.02 5.21 1.67
C LEU A 16 6.99 4.34 0.95
N SER A 17 7.36 3.75 -0.19
CA SER A 17 6.57 2.78 -0.94
C SER A 17 6.29 1.53 -0.10
N ASP A 18 7.35 0.91 0.43
CA ASP A 18 7.27 -0.34 1.19
C ASP A 18 6.47 -0.19 2.51
N GLN A 19 6.76 0.84 3.31
CA GLN A 19 6.00 1.12 4.53
C GLN A 19 4.53 1.46 4.25
N GLY A 20 4.24 2.11 3.12
CA GLY A 20 2.89 2.41 2.69
C GLY A 20 2.10 1.15 2.39
N LEU A 21 2.66 0.27 1.55
CA LEU A 21 2.04 -1.00 1.19
C LEU A 21 1.79 -1.89 2.41
N GLN A 22 2.73 -1.93 3.37
CA GLN A 22 2.52 -2.65 4.63
C GLN A 22 1.35 -2.10 5.45
N ARG A 23 1.13 -0.77 5.46
CA ARG A 23 -0.03 -0.17 6.12
C ARG A 23 -1.33 -0.55 5.41
N LEU A 24 -1.34 -0.52 4.08
CA LEU A 24 -2.49 -0.95 3.29
C LEU A 24 -2.84 -2.41 3.61
N GLU A 25 -1.85 -3.30 3.60
CA GLU A 25 -2.03 -4.72 3.91
C GLU A 25 -2.63 -4.94 5.31
N ARG A 26 -2.13 -4.21 6.33
CA ARG A 26 -2.69 -4.29 7.69
C ARG A 26 -4.15 -3.83 7.77
N GLN A 27 -4.52 -2.77 7.06
CA GLN A 27 -5.90 -2.27 7.02
C GLN A 27 -6.82 -3.28 6.33
N LEU A 28 -6.37 -3.87 5.22
CA LEU A 28 -7.10 -4.93 4.51
C LEU A 28 -7.26 -6.18 5.37
N LYS A 29 -6.21 -6.60 6.08
CA LYS A 29 -6.23 -7.74 7.01
C LYS A 29 -7.17 -7.50 8.20
N SER A 30 -7.29 -6.27 8.68
CA SER A 30 -8.22 -5.91 9.77
C SER A 30 -9.70 -5.91 9.33
N LYS A 31 -10.01 -6.30 8.08
CA LYS A 31 -11.36 -6.27 7.48
C LYS A 31 -12.08 -4.92 7.62
N THR A 32 -11.34 -3.85 7.89
CA THR A 32 -11.89 -2.50 8.00
C THR A 32 -12.50 -2.13 6.65
N ARG A 33 -13.66 -1.48 6.68
CA ARG A 33 -14.36 -1.03 5.48
C ARG A 33 -13.68 0.23 4.97
N ILE A 34 -12.61 0.06 4.20
CA ILE A 34 -11.90 1.15 3.52
C ILE A 34 -12.74 1.58 2.31
N SER A 35 -12.97 2.88 2.14
CA SER A 35 -13.70 3.40 0.99
C SER A 35 -12.92 3.22 -0.33
N ASP A 36 -13.63 2.94 -1.43
CA ASP A 36 -13.05 2.84 -2.77
C ASP A 36 -12.20 4.04 -3.19
N ARG A 37 -12.57 5.26 -2.76
CA ARG A 37 -11.75 6.45 -3.03
C ARG A 37 -10.35 6.34 -2.42
N VAL A 38 -10.25 5.81 -1.21
CA VAL A 38 -8.96 5.60 -0.53
C VAL A 38 -8.20 4.50 -1.23
N LEU A 39 -8.86 3.39 -1.60
CA LEU A 39 -8.25 2.30 -2.37
C LEU A 39 -7.70 2.77 -3.72
N ALA A 40 -8.46 3.60 -4.44
CA ALA A 40 -8.04 4.23 -5.69
C ALA A 40 -6.81 5.14 -5.49
N GLN A 41 -6.73 5.87 -4.37
CA GLN A 41 -5.55 6.67 -4.04
C GLN A 41 -4.32 5.79 -3.77
N TRP A 42 -4.49 4.63 -3.13
CA TRP A 42 -3.42 3.66 -2.96
C TRP A 42 -2.94 3.12 -4.33
N VAL A 43 -3.85 2.76 -5.23
CA VAL A 43 -3.48 2.32 -6.59
C VAL A 43 -2.80 3.45 -7.38
N LYS A 44 -3.27 4.70 -7.27
CA LYS A 44 -2.64 5.85 -7.93
C LYS A 44 -1.23 6.15 -7.39
N ARG A 45 -0.99 5.95 -6.09
CA ARG A 45 0.26 6.32 -5.42
C ARG A 45 1.33 5.22 -5.52
N TYR A 46 0.93 3.97 -5.43
CA TYR A 46 1.85 2.83 -5.38
C TYR A 46 1.77 1.95 -6.63
N GLY A 47 0.76 2.13 -7.47
CA GLY A 47 0.60 1.42 -8.74
C GLY A 47 0.16 -0.03 -8.58
N GLU A 48 0.70 -0.89 -9.45
CA GLU A 48 0.50 -2.35 -9.48
C GLU A 48 0.59 -3.05 -8.12
N PRO A 49 1.60 -2.82 -7.25
CA PRO A 49 1.69 -3.55 -5.98
C PRO A 49 0.52 -3.27 -5.02
N ALA A 50 -0.08 -2.06 -5.06
CA ALA A 50 -1.31 -1.80 -4.31
C ALA A 50 -2.50 -2.55 -4.93
N ARG A 51 -2.58 -2.62 -6.26
CA ARG A 51 -3.64 -3.37 -6.96
C ARG A 51 -3.59 -4.87 -6.64
N GLU A 52 -2.40 -5.46 -6.65
CA GLU A 52 -2.14 -6.85 -6.26
C GLU A 52 -2.61 -7.13 -4.83
N LEU A 53 -2.28 -6.25 -3.88
CA LEU A 53 -2.77 -6.35 -2.50
C LEU A 53 -4.30 -6.29 -2.44
N LEU A 54 -4.93 -5.36 -3.15
CA LEU A 54 -6.39 -5.26 -3.12
C LEU A 54 -7.08 -6.51 -3.69
N LYS A 55 -6.54 -7.08 -4.76
CA LYS A 55 -7.01 -8.35 -5.33
C LYS A 55 -6.84 -9.51 -4.33
N LYS A 56 -5.66 -9.63 -3.71
CA LYS A 56 -5.35 -10.68 -2.73
C LYS A 56 -6.32 -10.69 -1.54
N TYR A 57 -6.78 -9.52 -1.10
CA TYR A 57 -7.72 -9.38 0.00
C TYR A 57 -9.20 -9.29 -0.44
N GLY A 58 -9.50 -9.49 -1.73
CA GLY A 58 -10.88 -9.46 -2.24
C GLY A 58 -11.56 -8.09 -2.12
N ARG A 59 -10.77 -7.01 -2.09
CA ARG A 59 -11.24 -5.61 -2.00
C ARG A 59 -11.08 -4.84 -3.31
N TYR A 60 -10.58 -5.52 -4.35
CA TYR A 60 -10.62 -5.01 -5.71
C TYR A 60 -11.95 -5.42 -6.32
N ASP A 61 -12.99 -4.61 -6.08
CA ASP A 61 -14.26 -4.78 -6.77
C ASP A 61 -14.08 -4.33 -8.24
N SER A 62 -14.64 -5.09 -9.18
CA SER A 62 -14.53 -4.81 -10.63
C SER A 62 -15.11 -3.44 -11.03
N GLU A 63 -15.73 -2.71 -10.11
CA GLU A 63 -16.22 -1.34 -10.28
C GLU A 63 -15.14 -0.24 -10.14
N LEU A 64 -13.90 -0.59 -9.78
CA LEU A 64 -12.71 0.30 -9.81
C LEU A 64 -11.98 0.27 -11.17
N GLY A 65 -12.75 0.14 -12.26
CA GLY A 65 -12.31 0.11 -13.66
C GLY A 65 -12.57 1.43 -14.37
#